data_AF-A0A926BH10-F1
#
_entry.id   AF-A0A926BH10-F1
#
_cell.length_a   1.000
_cell.length_b   1.000
_cell.length_c   1.000
_cell.angle_alpha   90.00
_cell.angle_beta   90.00
_cell.angle_gamma   90.00
#
_symmetry.space_group_name_H-M   'P 1'
#
loop_
_entity.id
_entity.type
_entity.pdbx_description
1 polymer ?
#
loop_
_entity_poly.entity_id
_entity_poly.type
_entity_poly.pdbx_seq_one_letter_code
_entity_poly.pdbx_strand_id
1 'polypeptide(L)'
;ITIRKFYRPSGSSTQLKGVVPDIVLPSINNELEVGEGSLENPLPWDVVPSAKYTKVNEVAPYTTELTKRSTARVTKSGDFRYLKETIARVAKSQDQKTISLNETTRRKEQDEEDARIEARQKALATRVLPKDTVYPLTLTTAMKPGLPKPLTAEQVKKGFLDGTDEAPLPTTEEKKKNKSRLPEPDVTLSEAENILADYIALSKGTASAPLAKKL
;
A
#
# COMPACT_ATOMS: atom_id res chain seq x y z
N ILE A 1 14.90 21.56 18.46
CA ILE A 1 16.22 21.15 17.93
C ILE A 1 16.28 19.63 17.86
N THR A 2 16.80 19.06 16.78
CA THR A 2 17.00 17.61 16.63
C THR A 2 18.33 17.23 17.27
N ILE A 3 18.33 16.25 18.18
CA ILE A 3 19.50 15.89 19.01
C ILE A 3 20.08 14.50 18.70
N ARG A 4 19.41 13.69 17.88
CA ARG A 4 19.79 12.31 17.57
C ARG A 4 19.48 11.96 16.11
N LYS A 5 20.27 11.06 15.55
CA LYS A 5 20.04 10.39 14.26
C LYS A 5 19.99 8.87 14.46
N PHE A 6 19.22 8.18 13.63
CA PHE A 6 19.11 6.72 13.64
C PHE A 6 19.85 6.11 12.45
N TYR A 7 20.46 4.95 12.66
CA TYR A 7 21.23 4.22 11.65
C TYR A 7 20.82 2.75 11.63
N ARG A 8 20.80 2.15 10.44
CA ARG A 8 20.59 0.71 10.26
C ARG A 8 21.79 -0.09 10.79
N PRO A 9 21.67 -1.39 11.09
CA PRO A 9 22.82 -2.22 11.48
C PRO A 9 23.99 -2.20 10.49
N SER A 10 23.69 -2.00 9.20
CA SER A 10 24.70 -1.81 8.14
C SER A 10 25.45 -0.48 8.20
N GLY A 11 25.06 0.43 9.09
CA GLY A 11 25.62 1.77 9.24
C GLY A 11 24.94 2.85 8.39
N SER A 12 24.07 2.49 7.46
CA SER A 12 23.39 3.46 6.58
C SER A 12 22.23 4.16 7.29
N SER A 13 22.12 5.49 7.14
CA SER A 13 20.96 6.25 7.59
C SER A 13 19.74 6.04 6.70
N THR A 14 18.54 6.16 7.27
CA THR A 14 17.25 6.21 6.53
C THR A 14 16.85 7.63 6.13
N GLN A 15 17.60 8.63 6.58
CA GLN A 15 17.40 10.04 6.28
C GLN A 15 17.30 10.27 4.76
N LEU A 16 16.31 11.03 4.30
CA LEU A 16 16.02 11.33 2.87
C LEU A 16 15.64 10.12 1.98
N LYS A 17 16.31 8.98 2.14
CA LYS A 17 16.21 7.81 1.25
C LYS A 17 15.19 6.78 1.71
N GLY A 18 14.79 6.81 2.98
CA GLY A 18 13.87 5.84 3.58
C GLY A 18 14.38 4.39 3.48
N VAL A 19 13.44 3.45 3.33
CA VAL A 19 13.72 2.03 3.07
C VAL A 19 13.13 1.68 1.72
N VAL A 20 13.99 1.34 0.76
CA VAL A 20 13.56 0.91 -0.57
C VAL A 20 13.08 -0.54 -0.48
N PRO A 21 11.83 -0.85 -0.90
CA PRO A 21 11.32 -2.22 -0.88
C PRO A 21 11.98 -3.08 -1.97
N ASP A 22 12.14 -4.38 -1.68
CA ASP A 22 12.71 -5.34 -2.66
C ASP A 22 11.82 -5.52 -3.90
N ILE A 23 10.50 -5.40 -3.73
CA ILE A 23 9.50 -5.46 -4.80
C ILE A 23 8.72 -4.14 -4.78
N VAL A 24 8.93 -3.33 -5.81
CA VAL A 24 8.27 -2.03 -5.94
C VAL A 24 6.93 -2.21 -6.66
N LEU A 25 5.85 -1.87 -5.96
CA LEU A 25 4.51 -1.80 -6.55
C LEU A 25 4.20 -0.37 -7.04
N PRO A 26 3.38 -0.21 -8.09
CA PRO A 26 2.89 1.10 -8.50
C PRO A 26 2.15 1.78 -7.33
N SER A 27 2.48 3.03 -7.05
CA SER A 27 1.84 3.82 -6.00
C SER A 27 1.75 5.28 -6.41
N ILE A 28 0.68 5.97 -6.00
CA ILE A 28 0.50 7.41 -6.22
C ILE A 28 1.56 8.20 -5.45
N ASN A 29 1.98 7.70 -4.28
CA ASN A 29 2.99 8.35 -3.44
C ASN A 29 4.36 8.46 -4.13
N ASN A 30 4.61 7.70 -5.21
CA ASN A 30 5.83 7.83 -5.99
C ASN A 30 5.88 9.14 -6.80
N GLU A 31 4.73 9.73 -7.11
CA GLU A 31 4.60 10.98 -7.87
C GLU A 31 4.37 12.21 -6.98
N LEU A 32 4.03 11.99 -5.70
CA LEU A 32 3.78 13.07 -4.76
C LEU A 32 5.10 13.50 -4.09
N GLU A 33 5.28 14.81 -3.90
CA GLU A 33 6.39 15.38 -3.13
C GLU A 33 6.20 15.17 -1.61
N VAL A 34 5.97 13.92 -1.21
CA VAL A 34 5.70 13.54 0.18
C VAL A 34 6.90 12.78 0.71
N GLY A 35 7.52 13.33 1.74
CA GLY A 35 8.61 12.68 2.46
C GLY A 35 9.53 13.68 3.12
N GLU A 36 10.57 13.17 3.74
CA GLU A 36 11.58 14.02 4.37
C GLU A 36 12.38 14.84 3.34
N GLY A 37 12.57 14.30 2.13
CA GLY A 37 13.31 14.96 1.06
C GLY A 37 12.64 16.21 0.49
N SER A 38 11.34 16.41 0.70
CA SER A 38 10.62 17.61 0.23
C SER A 38 10.57 18.74 1.27
N LEU A 39 11.15 18.55 2.46
CA LEU A 39 11.25 19.60 3.46
C LEU A 39 12.28 20.67 3.06
N GLU A 40 12.15 21.88 3.60
CA GLU A 40 13.04 23.00 3.29
C GLU A 40 14.48 22.79 3.78
N ASN A 41 14.64 22.19 4.97
CA ASN A 41 15.94 22.01 5.64
C ASN A 41 16.12 20.60 6.21
N PRO A 42 16.07 19.54 5.39
CA PRO A 42 16.27 18.18 5.88
C PRO A 42 17.75 17.96 6.19
N LEU A 43 18.03 17.20 7.26
CA LEU A 43 19.40 16.82 7.55
C LEU A 43 19.94 15.93 6.40
N PRO A 44 21.23 16.05 6.05
CA PRO A 44 21.81 15.26 4.98
C PRO A 44 21.91 13.78 5.37
N TRP A 45 21.86 12.92 4.35
CA TRP A 45 22.11 11.50 4.47
C TRP A 45 23.59 11.23 4.77
N ASP A 46 23.84 10.35 5.74
CA ASP A 46 25.16 9.96 6.21
C ASP A 46 25.24 8.45 6.53
N VAL A 47 26.47 7.99 6.74
CA VAL A 47 26.80 6.58 7.04
C VAL A 47 27.79 6.54 8.22
N VAL A 48 27.59 5.58 9.11
CA VAL A 48 28.49 5.25 10.21
C VAL A 48 29.07 3.84 10.04
N PRO A 49 30.11 3.44 10.77
CA PRO A 49 30.61 2.06 10.74
C PRO A 49 29.51 1.04 11.07
N SER A 50 29.48 -0.06 10.33
CA SER A 50 28.52 -1.15 10.54
C SER A 50 28.69 -1.76 11.94
N ALA A 51 27.57 -2.09 12.57
CA ALA A 51 27.57 -2.94 13.75
C ALA A 51 27.97 -4.39 13.38
N LYS A 52 28.36 -5.18 14.37
CA LYS A 52 28.55 -6.64 14.19
C LYS A 52 27.17 -7.31 14.27
N TYR A 53 26.76 -7.98 13.20
CA TYR A 53 25.50 -8.73 13.14
C TYR A 53 25.61 -9.93 12.19
N THR A 54 24.80 -10.95 12.43
CA THR A 54 24.71 -12.15 11.57
C THR A 54 23.56 -11.99 10.58
N LYS A 55 23.82 -12.23 9.28
CA LYS A 55 22.80 -12.21 8.24
C LYS A 55 22.10 -13.57 8.17
N VAL A 56 20.78 -13.60 8.38
CA VAL A 56 19.98 -14.83 8.27
C VAL A 56 19.67 -15.18 6.81
N ASN A 57 19.52 -14.16 5.95
CA ASN A 57 19.39 -14.26 4.49
C ASN A 57 18.33 -15.25 3.96
N GLU A 58 17.15 -15.29 4.57
CA GLU A 58 16.09 -16.24 4.18
C GLU A 58 15.30 -15.80 2.93
N VAL A 59 15.28 -14.51 2.61
CA VAL A 59 14.41 -13.96 1.54
C VAL A 59 15.15 -13.78 0.21
N ALA A 60 16.42 -13.36 0.25
CA ALA A 60 17.18 -12.99 -0.94
C ALA A 60 17.23 -14.05 -2.07
N PRO A 61 17.29 -15.37 -1.77
CA PRO A 61 17.27 -16.40 -2.82
C PRO A 61 15.99 -16.40 -3.68
N TYR A 62 14.88 -15.88 -3.15
CA TYR A 62 13.57 -15.96 -3.81
C TYR A 62 13.16 -14.65 -4.48
N THR A 63 13.84 -13.53 -4.21
CA THR A 63 13.43 -12.19 -4.68
C THR A 63 13.26 -12.12 -6.20
N THR A 64 14.17 -12.72 -6.96
CA THR A 64 14.10 -12.69 -8.44
C THR A 64 12.83 -13.37 -8.96
N GLU A 65 12.48 -14.54 -8.41
CA GLU A 65 11.27 -15.27 -8.81
C GLU A 65 10.00 -14.57 -8.31
N LEU A 66 10.02 -14.03 -7.09
CA LEU A 66 8.91 -13.24 -6.54
C LEU A 66 8.61 -11.99 -7.38
N THR A 67 9.65 -11.24 -7.77
CA THR A 67 9.51 -10.07 -8.64
C THR A 67 8.93 -10.45 -9.99
N LYS A 68 9.37 -11.56 -10.58
CA LYS A 68 8.84 -12.07 -11.86
C LYS A 68 7.34 -12.41 -11.75
N ARG A 69 6.94 -13.17 -10.72
CA ARG A 69 5.54 -13.54 -10.48
C ARG A 69 4.65 -12.33 -10.23
N SER A 70 5.11 -11.41 -9.40
CA SER A 70 4.39 -10.18 -9.09
C SER A 70 4.22 -9.31 -10.34
N THR A 71 5.29 -9.10 -11.11
CA THR A 71 5.24 -8.33 -12.36
C THR A 71 4.22 -8.92 -13.35
N ALA A 72 4.15 -10.24 -13.47
CA ALA A 72 3.18 -10.92 -14.32
C ALA A 72 1.73 -10.69 -13.87
N ARG A 73 1.45 -10.72 -12.56
CA ARG A 73 0.11 -10.42 -12.01
C ARG A 73 -0.26 -8.96 -12.17
N VAL A 74 0.64 -8.05 -11.81
CA VAL A 74 0.46 -6.59 -11.93
C VAL A 74 0.16 -6.21 -13.39
N THR A 75 0.82 -6.86 -14.36
CA THR A 75 0.61 -6.58 -15.79
C THR A 75 -0.75 -7.07 -16.30
N LYS A 76 -1.26 -8.19 -15.76
CA LYS A 76 -2.55 -8.77 -16.16
C LYS A 76 -3.75 -8.15 -15.43
N SER A 77 -3.53 -7.52 -14.29
CA SER A 77 -4.59 -6.96 -13.45
C SER A 77 -5.20 -5.69 -14.04
N GLY A 78 -6.52 -5.70 -14.20
CA GLY A 78 -7.28 -4.51 -14.59
C GLY A 78 -7.25 -3.41 -13.53
N ASP A 79 -7.17 -3.77 -12.25
CA ASP A 79 -7.12 -2.79 -11.18
C ASP A 79 -5.75 -2.07 -11.12
N PHE A 80 -4.64 -2.78 -11.36
CA PHE A 80 -3.32 -2.15 -11.49
C PHE A 80 -3.22 -1.27 -12.75
N ARG A 81 -3.95 -1.60 -13.82
CA ARG A 81 -4.05 -0.72 -14.99
C ARG A 81 -4.73 0.61 -14.62
N TYR A 82 -5.87 0.54 -13.95
CA TYR A 82 -6.56 1.73 -13.46
C TYR A 82 -5.69 2.55 -12.48
N LEU A 83 -4.93 1.87 -11.62
CA LEU A 83 -3.99 2.54 -10.72
C LEU A 83 -2.90 3.29 -11.49
N LYS A 84 -2.27 2.67 -12.50
CA LYS A 84 -1.27 3.33 -13.37
C LYS A 84 -1.83 4.53 -14.10
N GLU A 85 -3.07 4.43 -14.62
CA GLU A 85 -3.75 5.58 -15.23
C GLU A 85 -3.99 6.70 -14.22
N THR A 86 -4.32 6.36 -12.98
CA THR A 86 -4.50 7.33 -11.89
C THR A 86 -3.18 8.01 -11.54
N ILE A 87 -2.09 7.25 -11.43
CA ILE A 87 -0.72 7.77 -11.23
C ILE A 87 -0.37 8.77 -12.32
N ALA A 88 -0.58 8.43 -13.60
CA ALA A 88 -0.30 9.32 -14.72
C ALA A 88 -1.15 10.62 -14.68
N ARG A 89 -2.41 10.53 -14.24
CA ARG A 89 -3.26 11.72 -14.05
C ARG A 89 -2.75 12.62 -12.92
N VAL A 90 -2.34 12.02 -11.79
CA VAL A 90 -1.79 12.77 -10.65
C VAL A 90 -0.51 13.46 -11.07
N ALA A 91 0.41 12.77 -11.75
CA ALA A 91 1.64 13.37 -12.27
C ALA A 91 1.33 14.57 -13.18
N LYS A 92 0.41 14.41 -14.13
CA LYS A 92 -0.04 15.52 -15.00
C LYS A 92 -0.65 16.68 -14.21
N SER A 93 -1.40 16.40 -13.15
CA SER A 93 -1.99 17.43 -12.29
C SER A 93 -0.94 18.17 -11.46
N GLN A 94 0.14 17.51 -11.04
CA GLN A 94 1.26 18.15 -10.35
C GLN A 94 2.02 19.11 -11.26
N ASP A 95 2.18 18.75 -12.54
CA ASP A 95 2.79 19.62 -13.55
C ASP A 95 1.93 20.87 -13.86
N GLN A 96 0.62 20.78 -13.66
CA GLN A 96 -0.33 21.87 -13.89
C GLN A 96 -0.34 22.87 -12.73
N LYS A 97 0.47 23.93 -12.85
CA LYS A 97 0.56 25.03 -11.86
C LYS A 97 -0.51 26.12 -12.00
N THR A 98 -1.43 25.97 -12.95
CA THR A 98 -2.46 26.98 -13.26
C THR A 98 -3.81 26.33 -13.42
N ILE A 99 -4.86 27.02 -12.97
CA ILE A 99 -6.24 26.58 -13.09
C ILE A 99 -7.05 27.56 -13.95
N SER A 100 -7.94 27.04 -14.80
CA SER A 100 -8.85 27.87 -15.57
C SER A 100 -9.91 28.50 -14.67
N LEU A 101 -10.17 29.79 -14.86
CA LEU A 101 -11.28 30.50 -14.19
C LEU A 101 -12.56 30.53 -15.06
N ASN A 102 -12.52 29.96 -16.27
CA ASN A 102 -13.68 29.92 -17.15
C ASN A 102 -14.66 28.83 -16.68
N GLU A 103 -15.91 29.23 -16.41
CA GLU A 103 -16.95 28.33 -15.91
C GLU A 103 -17.22 27.15 -16.85
N THR A 104 -17.32 27.40 -18.16
CA THR A 104 -17.66 26.34 -19.13
C THR A 104 -16.57 25.27 -19.22
N THR A 105 -15.30 25.70 -19.12
CA THR A 105 -14.16 24.78 -19.07
C THR A 105 -14.16 23.97 -17.78
N ARG A 106 -14.41 24.62 -16.63
CA ARG A 106 -14.43 23.96 -15.31
C ARG A 106 -15.58 22.96 -15.17
N ARG A 107 -16.76 23.28 -15.71
CA ARG A 107 -17.90 22.33 -15.75
C ARG A 107 -17.57 21.10 -16.57
N LYS A 108 -16.96 21.27 -17.75
CA LYS A 108 -16.53 20.15 -18.58
C LYS A 108 -15.52 19.24 -17.88
N GLU A 109 -14.51 19.81 -17.22
CA GLU A 109 -13.53 19.05 -16.44
C GLU A 109 -14.19 18.26 -15.29
N GLN A 110 -15.17 18.85 -14.61
CA GLN A 110 -15.95 18.18 -13.56
C GLN A 110 -16.80 17.04 -14.13
N ASP A 111 -17.48 17.24 -15.25
CA ASP A 111 -18.33 16.22 -15.89
C ASP A 111 -17.49 15.02 -16.36
N GLU A 112 -16.29 15.26 -16.91
CA GLU A 112 -15.34 14.22 -17.29
C GLU A 112 -14.82 13.42 -16.08
N GLU A 113 -14.60 14.10 -14.94
CA GLU A 113 -14.20 13.48 -13.67
C GLU A 113 -15.32 12.60 -13.10
N ASP A 114 -16.53 13.15 -12.99
CA ASP A 114 -17.70 12.46 -12.45
C ASP A 114 -18.05 11.23 -13.32
N ALA A 115 -18.06 11.38 -14.65
CA ALA A 115 -18.29 10.26 -15.57
C ALA A 115 -17.27 9.12 -15.40
N ARG A 116 -15.99 9.46 -15.14
CA ARG A 116 -14.95 8.46 -14.88
C ARG A 116 -15.14 7.76 -13.55
N ILE A 117 -15.44 8.51 -12.49
CA ILE A 117 -15.73 7.95 -11.17
C ILE A 117 -16.92 6.99 -11.28
N GLU A 118 -17.99 7.39 -11.95
CA GLU A 118 -19.16 6.54 -12.17
C GLU A 118 -18.82 5.27 -12.96
N ALA A 119 -18.02 5.37 -14.02
CA ALA A 119 -17.57 4.22 -14.79
C ALA A 119 -16.78 3.24 -13.91
N ARG A 120 -15.87 3.75 -13.05
CA ARG A 120 -15.13 2.93 -12.09
C ARG A 120 -16.07 2.27 -11.08
N GLN A 121 -17.04 3.01 -10.55
CA GLN A 121 -18.01 2.47 -9.59
C GLN A 121 -18.89 1.38 -10.20
N LYS A 122 -19.35 1.55 -11.45
CA LYS A 122 -20.07 0.50 -12.19
C LYS A 122 -19.22 -0.76 -12.39
N ALA A 123 -17.93 -0.59 -12.72
CA ALA A 123 -17.00 -1.72 -12.85
C ALA A 123 -16.72 -2.43 -11.51
N LEU A 124 -16.69 -1.69 -10.40
CA LEU A 124 -16.55 -2.28 -9.06
C LEU A 124 -17.82 -3.02 -8.62
N ALA A 125 -19.00 -2.50 -8.96
CA ALA A 125 -20.29 -3.09 -8.58
C ALA A 125 -20.55 -4.44 -9.25
N THR A 126 -20.02 -4.67 -10.46
CA THR A 126 -20.15 -5.95 -11.18
C THR A 126 -19.11 -6.98 -10.74
N ARG A 127 -18.15 -6.59 -9.88
CA ARG A 127 -17.07 -7.48 -9.43
C ARG A 127 -17.58 -8.45 -8.37
N VAL A 128 -17.30 -9.74 -8.55
CA VAL A 128 -17.45 -10.74 -7.49
C VAL A 128 -16.30 -10.52 -6.50
N LEU A 129 -16.62 -10.05 -5.30
CA LEU A 129 -15.63 -9.95 -4.23
C LEU A 129 -15.29 -11.34 -3.68
N PRO A 130 -14.01 -11.63 -3.38
CA PRO A 130 -13.69 -12.78 -2.56
C PRO A 130 -14.41 -12.65 -1.22
N LYS A 131 -15.00 -13.75 -0.74
CA LYS A 131 -15.64 -13.80 0.58
C LYS A 131 -14.54 -13.90 1.64
N ASP A 132 -13.94 -12.76 1.96
CA ASP A 132 -12.88 -12.72 2.97
C ASP A 132 -13.47 -13.05 4.34
N THR A 133 -12.84 -14.00 5.01
CA THR A 133 -13.21 -14.39 6.36
C THR A 133 -12.41 -13.53 7.33
N VAL A 134 -13.07 -12.55 7.95
CA VAL A 134 -12.41 -11.57 8.83
C VAL A 134 -12.30 -12.14 10.23
N TYR A 135 -11.12 -12.14 10.84
CA TYR A 135 -10.88 -12.61 12.20
C TYR A 135 -10.53 -11.44 13.13
N PRO A 136 -11.12 -11.36 14.34
CA PRO A 136 -10.77 -10.30 15.29
C PRO A 136 -9.48 -10.65 16.03
N LEU A 137 -8.40 -9.92 15.78
CA LEU A 137 -7.14 -10.06 16.51
C LEU A 137 -7.04 -8.99 17.60
N THR A 138 -7.36 -9.37 18.84
CA THR A 138 -7.14 -8.54 20.02
C THR A 138 -5.86 -8.97 20.74
N LEU A 139 -5.25 -8.07 21.54
CA LEU A 139 -4.08 -8.41 22.38
C LEU A 139 -4.35 -9.63 23.28
N THR A 140 -5.59 -9.81 23.74
CA THR A 140 -6.03 -10.96 24.55
C THR A 140 -6.19 -12.26 23.75
N THR A 141 -6.42 -12.17 22.45
CA THR A 141 -6.64 -13.33 21.57
C THR A 141 -5.35 -13.78 20.90
N ALA A 142 -4.43 -12.86 20.60
CA ALA A 142 -3.13 -13.15 19.99
C ALA A 142 -2.25 -14.09 20.84
N MET A 143 -2.45 -14.10 22.17
CA MET A 143 -1.73 -14.97 23.09
C MET A 143 -2.33 -16.37 23.23
N LYS A 144 -3.52 -16.63 22.66
CA LYS A 144 -4.18 -17.94 22.74
C LYS A 144 -3.83 -18.79 21.52
N PRO A 145 -3.61 -20.11 21.68
CA PRO A 145 -3.37 -20.98 20.54
C PRO A 145 -4.64 -21.14 19.70
N GLY A 146 -4.52 -20.96 18.38
CA GLY A 146 -5.60 -21.14 17.41
C GLY A 146 -6.25 -19.82 16.94
N LEU A 147 -6.86 -19.85 15.75
CA LEU A 147 -7.58 -18.69 15.22
C LEU A 147 -8.90 -18.48 15.98
N PRO A 148 -9.28 -17.21 16.27
CA PRO A 148 -10.59 -16.91 16.84
C PRO A 148 -11.71 -17.25 15.85
N LYS A 149 -12.97 -17.16 16.31
CA LYS A 149 -14.11 -17.27 15.40
C LYS A 149 -14.14 -16.07 14.45
N PRO A 150 -14.47 -16.29 13.17
CA PRO A 150 -14.57 -15.20 12.22
C PRO A 150 -15.75 -14.29 12.54
N LEU A 151 -15.61 -13.00 12.23
CA LEU A 151 -16.66 -12.00 12.31
C LEU A 151 -17.72 -12.26 11.24
N THR A 152 -18.97 -11.97 11.59
CA THR A 152 -20.06 -11.95 10.62
C THR A 152 -20.00 -10.68 9.75
N ALA A 153 -20.61 -10.71 8.57
CA ALA A 153 -20.65 -9.55 7.67
C ALA A 153 -21.23 -8.28 8.32
N GLU A 154 -22.14 -8.44 9.29
CA GLU A 154 -22.71 -7.33 10.05
C GLU A 154 -21.71 -6.73 11.05
N GLN A 155 -20.91 -7.58 11.69
CA GLN A 155 -19.85 -7.14 12.61
C GLN A 155 -18.73 -6.42 11.86
N VAL A 156 -18.36 -6.89 10.67
CA VAL A 156 -17.39 -6.22 9.79
C VAL A 156 -17.92 -4.84 9.35
N LYS A 157 -19.19 -4.76 8.93
CA LYS A 157 -19.81 -3.49 8.50
C LYS A 157 -19.92 -2.44 9.60
N LYS A 158 -20.03 -2.83 10.87
CA LYS A 158 -20.09 -1.90 12.01
C LYS A 158 -18.75 -1.26 12.36
N GLY A 159 -17.63 -1.74 11.79
CA GLY A 159 -16.29 -1.23 12.05
C GLY A 159 -15.77 -1.69 13.41
N PHE A 160 -14.54 -2.19 13.42
CA PHE A 160 -13.81 -2.55 14.63
C PHE A 160 -13.03 -1.31 15.12
N LEU A 161 -13.73 -0.26 15.52
CA LEU A 161 -13.16 0.97 16.09
C LEU A 161 -14.01 1.41 17.27
N ASP A 162 -13.75 0.82 18.44
CA ASP A 162 -14.04 1.49 19.71
C ASP A 162 -12.78 2.30 20.05
N GLY A 163 -12.75 3.53 19.57
CA GLY A 163 -11.58 4.42 19.58
C GLY A 163 -12.02 5.80 19.14
N THR A 164 -12.46 6.58 20.11
CA THR A 164 -12.86 7.98 20.00
C THR A 164 -11.74 8.82 19.38
N ASP A 165 -11.92 9.28 18.15
CA ASP A 165 -11.31 10.52 17.64
C ASP A 165 -12.15 11.02 16.46
N GLU A 166 -12.98 12.02 16.75
CA GLU A 166 -13.78 12.74 15.76
C GLU A 166 -12.87 13.64 14.90
N ALA A 167 -12.43 13.12 13.75
CA ALA A 167 -12.08 14.01 12.64
C ALA A 167 -13.35 14.77 12.20
N PRO A 168 -13.29 16.09 11.91
CA PRO A 168 -14.45 16.85 11.50
C PRO A 168 -15.12 16.20 10.29
N LEU A 169 -16.39 15.82 10.47
CA LEU A 169 -17.18 15.17 9.44
C LEU A 169 -17.39 16.11 8.24
N PRO A 170 -17.27 15.61 6.99
CA PRO A 170 -17.68 16.36 5.80
C PRO A 170 -19.17 16.70 5.83
N THR A 171 -19.54 17.74 5.07
CA THR A 171 -20.88 18.35 5.08
C THR A 171 -21.99 17.37 4.62
N THR A 172 -23.25 17.67 4.94
CA THR A 172 -24.42 16.79 4.72
C THR A 172 -24.64 16.40 3.25
N GLU A 173 -24.24 17.25 2.30
CA GLU A 173 -24.27 17.00 0.86
C GLU A 173 -23.17 16.01 0.44
N GLU A 174 -21.93 16.22 0.90
CA GLU A 174 -20.80 15.32 0.66
C GLU A 174 -21.03 13.93 1.27
N LYS A 175 -21.70 13.85 2.42
CA LYS A 175 -22.11 12.57 3.04
C LYS A 175 -23.06 11.75 2.16
N LYS A 176 -23.93 12.38 1.35
CA LYS A 176 -24.84 11.65 0.45
C LYS A 176 -24.10 11.11 -0.78
N LYS A 177 -23.18 11.90 -1.37
CA LYS A 177 -22.37 11.48 -2.52
C LYS A 177 -21.32 10.42 -2.14
N ASN A 178 -20.74 10.49 -0.94
CA ASN A 178 -19.75 9.50 -0.45
C ASN A 178 -20.36 8.19 0.07
N LYS A 179 -21.59 8.19 0.61
CA LYS A 179 -22.23 6.95 1.09
C LYS A 179 -22.61 5.95 -0.01
N SER A 180 -22.77 6.40 -1.26
CA SER A 180 -23.13 5.52 -2.40
C SER A 180 -21.91 4.95 -3.13
N ARG A 181 -20.69 5.41 -2.83
CA ARG A 181 -19.46 4.97 -3.46
C ARG A 181 -18.99 3.66 -2.80
N LEU A 182 -18.88 2.59 -3.58
CA LEU A 182 -18.27 1.36 -3.11
C LEU A 182 -16.81 1.64 -2.68
N PRO A 183 -16.34 1.06 -1.56
CA PRO A 183 -14.97 1.23 -1.13
C PRO A 183 -14.03 0.73 -2.24
N GLU A 184 -12.99 1.51 -2.51
CA GLU A 184 -11.99 1.11 -3.49
C GLU A 184 -11.20 -0.09 -2.96
N PRO A 185 -10.95 -1.12 -3.79
CA PRO A 185 -10.18 -2.27 -3.35
C PRO A 185 -8.72 -1.87 -3.13
N ASP A 186 -8.13 -2.34 -2.03
CA ASP A 186 -6.69 -2.18 -1.80
C ASP A 186 -5.91 -3.19 -2.65
N VAL A 187 -5.58 -2.77 -3.86
CA VAL A 187 -4.84 -3.58 -4.84
C VAL A 187 -3.41 -3.87 -4.38
N THR A 188 -2.83 -2.97 -3.58
CA THR A 188 -1.47 -3.11 -3.08
C THR A 188 -1.39 -4.15 -1.98
N LEU A 189 -2.36 -4.15 -1.07
CA LEU A 189 -2.51 -5.18 -0.05
C LEU A 189 -2.75 -6.55 -0.68
N SER A 190 -3.70 -6.66 -1.62
CA SER A 190 -3.99 -7.94 -2.28
C SER A 190 -2.77 -8.52 -3.01
N GLU A 191 -1.94 -7.67 -3.64
CA GLU A 191 -0.70 -8.15 -4.27
C GLU A 191 0.39 -8.49 -3.24
N ALA A 192 0.49 -7.75 -2.15
CA ALA A 192 1.41 -8.07 -1.05
C ALA A 192 1.08 -9.44 -0.42
N GLU A 193 -0.21 -9.76 -0.27
CA GLU A 193 -0.67 -11.09 0.17
C GLU A 193 -0.26 -12.19 -0.82
N ASN A 194 -0.43 -11.96 -2.12
CA ASN A 194 0.01 -12.91 -3.15
C ASN A 194 1.54 -13.13 -3.12
N ILE A 195 2.31 -12.06 -2.94
CA ILE A 195 3.78 -12.13 -2.80
C ILE A 195 4.16 -12.95 -1.57
N LEU A 196 3.49 -12.72 -0.44
CA LEU A 196 3.72 -13.50 0.79
C LEU A 196 3.37 -14.98 0.59
N ALA A 197 2.24 -15.28 -0.06
CA ALA A 197 1.84 -16.65 -0.38
C ALA A 197 2.86 -17.34 -1.29
N ASP A 198 3.36 -16.65 -2.32
CA ASP A 198 4.45 -17.14 -3.17
C ASP A 198 5.72 -17.41 -2.38
N TYR A 199 6.11 -16.51 -1.47
CA TYR A 199 7.28 -16.68 -0.62
C TYR A 199 7.14 -17.91 0.28
N ILE A 200 5.98 -18.12 0.90
CA ILE A 200 5.69 -19.31 1.72
C ILE A 200 5.75 -20.58 0.87
N ALA A 201 5.20 -20.56 -0.35
CA ALA A 201 5.25 -21.72 -1.24
C ALA A 201 6.68 -22.06 -1.67
N LEU A 202 7.48 -21.06 -2.03
CA LEU A 202 8.88 -21.22 -2.45
C LEU A 202 9.77 -21.69 -1.29
N SER A 203 9.60 -21.13 -0.10
CA SER A 203 10.37 -21.49 1.10
C SER A 203 10.04 -22.89 1.62
N LYS A 204 8.79 -23.36 1.49
CA LYS A 204 8.43 -24.75 1.82
C LYS A 204 8.94 -25.74 0.78
N GLY A 205 9.00 -25.36 -0.50
CA GLY A 205 9.52 -26.21 -1.57
C GLY A 205 11.02 -26.49 -1.46
N THR A 206 11.80 -25.58 -0.87
CA THR A 206 13.26 -25.73 -0.64
C THR A 206 13.61 -26.37 0.70
N ALA A 207 12.67 -26.52 1.63
CA ALA A 207 12.87 -27.21 2.91
C ALA A 207 13.21 -28.71 2.77
N SER A 208 13.19 -29.26 1.54
CA SER A 208 13.67 -30.61 1.21
C SER A 208 15.18 -30.70 0.90
N ALA A 209 15.92 -29.58 0.82
CA ALA A 209 17.36 -29.62 0.60
C ALA A 209 18.10 -29.49 1.95
N PRO A 210 18.93 -30.47 2.35
CA PRO A 210 19.64 -30.41 3.63
C PRO A 210 20.60 -29.23 3.61
N LEU A 211 20.67 -28.50 4.74
CA LEU A 211 21.68 -27.48 5.00
C LEU A 211 23.07 -28.06 4.73
N ALA A 212 23.65 -27.73 3.57
CA ALA A 212 25.07 -27.92 3.35
C ALA A 212 25.81 -26.93 4.25
N LYS A 213 26.28 -27.42 5.41
CA LYS A 213 27.40 -26.81 6.12
C LYS A 213 28.51 -26.55 5.11
N LYS A 214 28.86 -25.28 4.89
CA LYS A 214 30.18 -24.91 4.38
C LYS A 214 30.86 -24.05 5.43
N LEU A 215 32.12 -24.46 5.64
CA LEU A 215 33.09 -24.14 6.69
C LEU A 215 33.30 -22.64 6.91
#